data_AF-A0A8R1E298-F1
#
_entry.id   AF-A0A8R1E298-F1
#
_cell.length_a   1.000
_cell.length_b   1.000
_cell.length_c   1.000
_cell.angle_alpha   90.00
_cell.angle_beta   90.00
_cell.angle_gamma   90.00
#
_symmetry.space_group_name_H-M   'P 1'
#
loop_
_entity.id
_entity.type
_entity.pdbx_description
1 polymer ?
#
loop_
_entity_poly.entity_id
_entity_poly.type
_entity_poly.pdbx_seq_one_letter_code
_entity_poly.pdbx_strand_id
1 'polypeptide(L)' 'MEHIFHAYSKPTPLFSHRKRAGSDEQVDALIDLLKTKNHWMGPLTDALIRNGKAPIAKVLLELQNGK' A
#
# COMPACT_ATOMS: atom_id res chain seq x y z
N MET A 1 -22.33 -34.82 40.77
CA MET A 1 -23.13 -35.01 39.54
C MET A 1 -23.03 -33.72 38.74
N GLU A 2 -22.66 -33.88 37.47
CA GLU A 2 -22.76 -33.03 36.27
C GLU A 2 -23.40 -31.64 36.46
N HIS A 3 -22.90 -30.55 35.88
CA HIS A 3 -22.92 -30.32 34.45
C HIS A 3 -21.82 -29.37 33.96
N ILE A 4 -21.42 -29.64 32.73
CA ILE A 4 -20.32 -29.12 31.96
C ILE A 4 -20.80 -27.90 31.13
N PHE A 5 -19.83 -27.11 30.66
CA PHE A 5 -19.89 -26.15 29.55
C PHE A 5 -20.64 -24.83 29.77
N HIS A 6 -19.86 -23.79 30.02
CA HIS A 6 -20.02 -22.57 29.21
C HIS A 6 -18.64 -22.01 28.90
N ALA A 7 -18.06 -22.53 27.81
CA ALA A 7 -16.96 -21.89 27.13
C ALA A 7 -17.46 -20.53 26.63
N TYR A 8 -17.27 -19.48 27.43
CA TYR A 8 -17.30 -18.12 26.91
C TYR A 8 -16.11 -17.99 25.96
N SER A 9 -16.42 -18.24 24.69
CA SER A 9 -15.68 -17.75 23.53
C SER A 9 -15.25 -16.32 23.80
N LYS A 10 -13.98 -16.13 24.15
CA LYS A 10 -13.38 -14.81 24.08
C LYS A 10 -13.46 -14.43 22.60
N PRO A 11 -14.13 -13.34 22.21
CA PRO A 11 -14.01 -12.87 20.84
C PRO A 11 -12.53 -12.60 20.63
N THR A 12 -11.89 -13.44 19.80
CA THR A 12 -10.65 -13.06 19.16
C THR A 12 -10.91 -11.71 18.51
N PRO A 13 -10.07 -10.69 18.73
CA PRO A 13 -10.19 -9.45 17.98
C PRO A 13 -9.84 -9.79 16.52
N LEU A 14 -10.86 -10.17 15.76
CA LEU A 14 -10.82 -10.20 14.31
C LEU A 14 -10.59 -8.76 13.88
N PHE A 15 -9.42 -8.52 13.31
CA PHE A 15 -8.97 -7.23 12.78
C PHE A 15 -8.74 -6.16 13.85
N SER A 16 -7.69 -6.37 14.66
CA SER A 16 -6.97 -5.29 15.32
C SER A 16 -6.59 -4.21 14.30
N HIS A 17 -7.37 -3.12 14.32
CA HIS A 17 -6.96 -1.75 14.00
C HIS A 17 -5.68 -1.65 13.15
N ARG A 18 -5.78 -1.86 11.83
CA ARG A 18 -4.80 -1.25 10.93
C ARG A 18 -5.05 0.25 11.05
N LYS A 19 -4.28 0.96 11.90
CA LYS A 19 -4.19 2.43 11.83
C LYS A 19 -4.01 2.73 10.35
N ARG A 20 -4.93 3.50 9.76
CA ARG A 20 -4.68 4.07 8.44
C ARG A 20 -3.43 4.91 8.63
N ALA A 21 -2.30 4.41 8.14
CA ALA A 21 -1.10 5.22 8.06
C ALA A 21 -1.51 6.50 7.32
N GLY A 22 -1.02 7.65 7.78
CA GLY A 22 -1.23 8.92 7.09
C GLY A 22 -0.81 8.80 5.62
N SER A 23 -1.29 9.72 4.79
CA SER A 23 -0.95 9.73 3.35
C SER A 23 0.54 9.54 3.10
N ASP A 24 1.37 10.16 3.93
CA ASP A 24 2.82 10.21 3.76
C ASP A 24 3.45 8.86 4.11
N GLU A 25 3.03 8.23 5.21
CA GLU A 25 3.47 6.90 5.62
C GLU A 25 3.08 5.82 4.60
N GLN A 26 1.94 5.99 3.92
CA GLN A 26 1.52 5.11 2.83
C GLN A 26 2.35 5.30 1.56
N VAL A 27 2.72 6.55 1.24
CA VAL A 27 3.59 6.87 0.11
C VAL A 27 5.00 6.32 0.34
N ASP A 28 5.55 6.48 1.54
CA ASP A 28 6.86 5.93 1.91
C ASP A 28 6.89 4.40 1.77
N ALA A 29 5.88 3.72 2.32
CA ALA A 29 5.76 2.27 2.20
C ALA A 29 5.63 1.81 0.74
N LEU A 30 4.94 2.59 -0.10
CA LEU A 30 4.85 2.32 -1.53
C LEU A 30 6.21 2.49 -2.22
N ILE A 31 6.95 3.56 -1.92
CA ILE A 31 8.30 3.80 -2.49
C ILE A 31 9.24 2.65 -2.13
N ASP A 32 9.24 2.24 -0.86
CA ASP A 32 10.09 1.13 -0.41
C ASP A 32 9.72 -0.19 -1.09
N LEU A 33 8.43 -0.46 -1.30
CA LEU A 33 7.99 -1.61 -2.08
C LEU A 33 8.49 -1.52 -3.53
N LEU A 34 8.35 -0.36 -4.19
CA LEU A 34 8.73 -0.17 -5.59
C LEU A 34 10.24 -0.39 -5.80
N LYS A 35 11.09 0.06 -4.86
CA LYS A 35 12.54 -0.20 -4.88
C LYS A 35 12.91 -1.69 -4.95
N THR A 36 12.07 -2.57 -4.41
CA THR A 36 12.30 -4.03 -4.44
C THR A 36 11.90 -4.70 -5.76
N LYS A 37 11.23 -3.97 -6.66
CA LYS A 37 10.70 -4.51 -7.91
C LYS A 37 11.55 -4.08 -9.08
N ASN A 38 11.72 -4.97 -10.05
CA ASN A 38 12.25 -4.59 -11.36
C ASN A 38 11.12 -3.99 -12.20
N HIS A 39 11.45 -3.03 -13.06
CA HIS A 39 10.54 -2.46 -14.06
C HIS A 39 9.27 -1.79 -13.52
N TRP A 40 9.24 -1.36 -12.25
CA TRP A 40 8.07 -0.69 -11.66
C TRP A 40 7.73 0.66 -12.29
N MET A 41 8.70 1.33 -12.91
CA MET A 41 8.57 2.65 -13.52
C MET A 41 7.49 2.71 -14.62
N GLY A 42 7.42 1.70 -15.49
CA GLY A 42 6.43 1.66 -16.57
C GLY A 42 4.99 1.60 -16.03
N PRO A 43 4.64 0.58 -15.23
CA PRO A 43 3.33 0.49 -14.60
C PRO A 43 2.95 1.71 -13.74
N LEU A 44 3.89 2.31 -13.01
CA LEU A 44 3.61 3.51 -12.24
C LEU A 44 3.31 4.71 -13.14
N THR A 45 4.09 4.90 -14.20
CA THR A 45 3.89 5.98 -15.18
C THR A 45 2.51 5.87 -15.83
N ASP A 46 2.14 4.67 -16.27
CA ASP A 46 0.82 4.39 -16.86
C ASP A 46 -0.31 4.66 -15.86
N ALA A 47 -0.16 4.22 -14.61
CA ALA A 47 -1.13 4.48 -13.56
C ALA A 47 -1.30 5.98 -13.30
N LEU A 48 -0.21 6.75 -13.27
CA LEU A 48 -0.27 8.20 -13.09
C LEU A 48 -1.00 8.89 -14.25
N ILE A 49 -0.72 8.52 -15.50
CA ILE A 49 -1.41 9.06 -16.69
C ILE A 49 -2.91 8.76 -16.62
N ARG A 50 -3.27 7.50 -16.35
CA ARG A 50 -4.68 7.06 -16.25
C ARG A 50 -5.45 7.76 -15.13
N ASN A 51 -4.77 8.19 -14.07
CA ASN A 51 -5.36 8.94 -12.96
C ASN A 51 -5.27 10.47 -13.15
N GLY A 52 -4.97 10.95 -14.36
CA GLY A 52 -4.89 12.39 -14.66
C GLY A 52 -3.69 13.10 -14.04
N LYS A 53 -2.69 12.35 -13.56
CA LYS A 53 -1.42 12.86 -13.01
C LYS A 53 -0.30 12.87 -14.05
N ALA A 54 -0.66 13.15 -15.31
CA ALA A 54 0.27 13.21 -16.43
C ALA A 54 1.48 14.14 -16.21
N PRO A 55 1.37 15.29 -15.52
CA PRO A 55 2.55 16.12 -15.22
C PRO A 55 3.61 15.38 -14.37
N ILE A 56 3.18 14.56 -13.40
CA ILE A 56 4.09 13.78 -12.54
C ILE A 56 4.73 12.65 -13.35
N ALA A 57 3.93 11.98 -14.19
CA ALA A 57 4.41 10.95 -15.11
C ALA A 57 5.50 11.48 -16.05
N LYS A 58 5.32 12.71 -16.57
CA LYS A 58 6.32 13.37 -17.42
C LYS A 58 7.65 13.59 -16.69
N VAL A 59 7.62 14.12 -15.47
CA VAL A 59 8.83 14.33 -14.65
C VAL A 59 9.55 13.00 -14.39
N LEU A 60 8.82 11.94 -14.08
CA LEU A 60 9.41 10.61 -13.87
C LEU A 60 10.12 10.07 -15.12
N LEU A 61 9.55 10.30 -16.31
CA LEU A 61 10.16 9.91 -17.58
C LEU A 61 11.40 10.75 -17.93
N GLU A 62 11.38 12.04 -17.61
CA GLU A 62 12.54 12.94 -17.80
C GLU A 62 13.72 12.51 -16.91
N LEU A 63 13.45 12.26 -15.63
CA LEU A 63 14.43 11.74 -14.67
C LEU A 63 15.02 10.39 -15.10
N GLN A 64 14.21 9.51 -15.69
CA GLN A 64 14.68 8.23 -16.20
C GLN A 64 15.63 8.40 -17.41
N ASN A 65 15.36 9.37 -18.25
CA ASN A 65 16.12 9.63 -19.48
C ASN A 65 17.36 10.51 -19.25
N GLY A 66 17.64 10.91 -18.00
CA GLY A 66 18.80 11.70 -17.63
C GLY A 66 18.79 13.12 -18.20
N LYS A 67 17.61 13.69 -18.44
CA LYS A 67 17.43 15.05 -18.97
C LYS A 67 16.69 15.94 -17.98
#